data_AF-A0A3B8I6F2-F1
#
_entry.id   AF-A0A3B8I6F2-F1
#
_cell.length_a   1.000
_cell.length_b   1.000
_cell.length_c   1.000
_cell.angle_alpha   90.00
_cell.angle_beta   90.00
_cell.angle_gamma   90.00
#
_symmetry.space_group_name_H-M   'P 1'
#
loop_
_entity.id
_entity.type
_entity.pdbx_description
1 polymer ?
#
loop_
_entity_poly.entity_id
_entity_poly.type
_entity_poly.pdbx_seq_one_letter_code
_entity_poly.pdbx_strand_id
1 'polypeptide(L)'
;MNFNGFRHGFRTQKLHCSFDNHLNCLFSRIVNRRKILYISTWVLLGCLLGCRPAPPLAAVEEAEPEIPEPVVFDLQQIQERGEIIALLDNSSTSYFLYKGQPMGYEYELLCLLAKELGVKLRLEIVPDLKDAFIKLNAGEGDVIAHNL
;
A
#
# COMPACT_ATOMS: atom_id res chain seq x y z
N MET A 1 9.19 -47.97 28.56
CA MET A 1 10.07 -47.07 27.78
C MET A 1 9.23 -45.85 27.45
N ASN A 2 9.09 -44.81 28.28
CA ASN A 2 10.08 -43.88 28.82
C ASN A 2 11.04 -43.33 27.76
N PHE A 3 10.71 -42.17 27.18
CA PHE A 3 11.66 -41.24 26.62
C PHE A 3 11.25 -39.80 26.99
N ASN A 4 12.13 -39.21 27.79
CA ASN A 4 12.14 -37.83 28.24
C ASN A 4 12.48 -36.87 27.10
N GLY A 5 11.98 -35.64 27.24
CA GLY A 5 12.77 -34.43 26.98
C GLY A 5 12.67 -33.85 25.56
N PHE A 6 12.16 -32.62 25.46
CA PHE A 6 13.03 -31.45 25.33
C PHE A 6 12.24 -30.17 25.61
N ARG A 7 12.72 -29.42 26.61
CA ARG A 7 12.26 -28.07 26.95
C ARG A 7 13.04 -27.06 26.10
N HIS A 8 12.34 -26.16 25.43
CA HIS A 8 12.83 -24.82 25.10
C HIS A 8 11.77 -23.85 25.65
N GLY A 9 12.03 -22.98 26.62
CA GLY A 9 13.29 -22.30 26.93
C GLY A 9 13.26 -20.85 26.45
N PHE A 10 12.12 -20.16 26.54
CA PHE A 10 12.04 -18.71 26.32
C PHE A 10 12.68 -17.98 27.50
N ARG A 11 13.93 -17.59 27.29
CA ARG A 11 14.71 -16.76 28.20
C ARG A 11 15.02 -15.45 27.48
N THR A 12 14.09 -14.49 27.53
CA THR A 12 14.43 -13.09 27.28
C THR A 12 14.79 -12.43 28.60
N GLN A 13 15.90 -11.73 28.54
CA GLN A 13 16.79 -11.43 29.63
C GLN A 13 16.41 -10.09 30.26
N LYS A 14 16.21 -10.15 31.59
CA LYS A 14 16.54 -9.12 32.59
C LYS A 14 16.84 -7.71 32.05
N LEU A 15 15.88 -6.82 32.24
CA LEU A 15 16.14 -5.41 32.51
C LEU A 15 16.97 -5.32 33.79
N HIS A 16 18.26 -5.03 33.63
CA HIS A 16 19.15 -4.66 34.71
C HIS A 16 19.61 -3.23 34.46
N CYS A 17 19.00 -2.30 35.19
CA CYS A 17 19.61 -1.02 35.49
C CYS A 17 20.91 -1.29 36.25
N SER A 18 22.05 -0.93 35.65
CA SER A 18 23.12 -0.22 36.34
C SER A 18 24.19 0.17 35.32
N PHE A 19 24.43 1.47 35.19
CA PHE A 19 25.76 1.94 34.81
C PHE A 19 26.01 3.25 35.55
N ASP A 20 26.64 3.10 36.71
CA ASP A 20 27.37 4.16 37.38
C ASP A 20 28.35 4.83 36.41
N ASN A 21 28.36 6.17 36.38
CA ASN A 21 29.62 6.89 36.52
C ASN A 21 29.35 8.32 37.01
N HIS A 22 29.39 8.41 38.32
CA HIS A 22 29.62 9.61 39.10
C HIS A 22 31.03 10.12 38.81
N LEU A 23 31.16 11.22 38.06
CA LEU A 23 32.28 12.20 38.11
C LEU A 23 32.16 13.13 36.90
N ASN A 24 31.31 14.15 37.03
CA ASN A 24 31.51 15.50 36.47
C ASN A 24 30.39 16.44 36.97
N CYS A 25 30.04 16.29 38.25
CA CYS A 25 29.58 17.42 39.05
C CYS A 25 30.82 17.95 39.77
N LEU A 26 31.04 19.26 39.61
CA LEU A 26 32.09 20.10 40.20
C LEU A 26 33.30 20.38 39.30
N PHE A 27 33.58 21.67 39.17
CA PHE A 27 34.83 22.30 38.70
C PHE A 27 35.00 22.61 37.20
N SER A 28 34.21 23.58 36.71
CA SER A 28 34.79 24.83 36.14
C SER A 28 33.71 25.92 36.07
N ARG A 29 33.51 26.66 37.17
CA ARG A 29 33.88 28.08 37.29
C ARG A 29 33.55 28.94 36.05
N ILE A 30 32.44 29.68 36.18
CA ILE A 30 32.32 31.07 35.73
C ILE A 30 32.48 31.24 34.20
N VAL A 31 31.59 30.62 33.42
CA VAL A 31 31.35 31.09 32.05
C VAL A 31 30.50 32.36 32.13
N ASN A 32 31.21 33.48 32.30
CA ASN A 32 30.84 34.89 32.16
C ASN A 32 29.36 35.15 31.74
N ARG A 33 28.57 35.84 32.56
CA ARG A 33 27.16 36.21 32.25
C ARG A 33 26.98 36.86 30.86
N ARG A 34 28.01 37.56 30.37
CA ARG A 34 28.06 38.07 28.99
C ARG A 34 27.99 36.93 27.95
N LYS A 35 28.74 35.84 28.12
CA LYS A 35 28.75 34.69 27.20
C LYS A 35 27.42 33.93 27.17
N ILE A 36 26.70 33.85 28.29
CA ILE A 36 25.36 33.25 28.34
C ILE A 36 24.35 34.10 27.55
N LEU A 37 24.42 35.43 27.69
CA LEU A 37 23.67 36.38 26.86
C LEU A 37 24.03 36.28 25.37
N TYR A 38 25.31 36.05 25.04
CA TYR A 38 25.73 35.83 23.65
C TYR A 38 25.25 34.48 23.10
N ILE A 39 25.27 33.41 23.88
CA ILE A 39 24.80 32.09 23.42
C ILE A 39 23.27 32.11 23.23
N SER A 40 22.51 32.74 24.13
CA SER A 40 21.05 32.85 23.97
C SER A 40 20.65 33.73 22.79
N THR A 41 21.38 34.83 22.55
CA THR A 41 21.16 35.69 21.38
C THR A 41 21.55 35.02 20.07
N TRP A 42 22.63 34.23 20.03
CA TRP A 42 23.00 33.44 18.85
C TRP A 42 22.02 32.31 18.54
N VAL A 43 21.42 31.67 19.55
CA VAL A 43 20.37 30.66 19.37
C VAL A 43 19.07 31.29 18.85
N LEU A 44 18.67 32.46 19.37
CA LEU A 44 17.51 33.22 18.88
C LEU A 44 17.73 33.79 17.47
N LEU A 45 18.94 34.23 17.13
CA LEU A 45 19.32 34.72 15.81
C LEU A 45 19.39 33.57 14.77
N GLY A 46 19.77 32.36 15.20
CA GLY A 46 19.77 31.15 14.37
C GLY A 46 18.36 30.68 13.98
N CYS A 47 17.36 30.85 14.86
CA CYS A 47 15.97 30.51 14.54
C CYS A 47 15.35 31.40 13.44
N LEU A 48 15.81 32.65 13.31
CA LEU A 48 15.29 33.58 12.30
C LEU A 48 15.88 33.36 10.89
N LEU A 49 16.99 32.63 10.78
CA LEU A 49 17.58 32.22 9.49
C LEU A 49 17.06 30.86 9.00
N GLY A 50 16.14 30.22 9.74
CA GLY A 50 15.58 28.90 9.43
C GLY A 50 14.35 28.89 8.53
N CYS A 51 13.89 30.04 8.03
CA CYS A 51 12.84 30.07 7.00
C CYS A 51 13.45 29.64 5.67
N ARG A 52 13.57 28.33 5.46
CA ARG A 52 13.79 27.76 4.14
C ARG A 52 12.49 28.02 3.37
N PRO A 53 12.45 28.88 2.34
CA PRO A 53 11.27 28.99 1.51
C PRO A 53 11.00 27.59 0.96
N ALA A 54 9.84 27.03 1.30
CA ALA A 54 9.35 25.87 0.58
C ALA A 54 9.36 26.25 -0.90
N PRO A 55 9.87 25.40 -1.81
CA PRO A 55 9.69 25.66 -3.22
C PRO A 55 8.21 25.98 -3.45
N PRO A 56 7.86 26.96 -4.30
CA PRO A 56 6.48 27.14 -4.71
C PRO A 56 5.96 25.75 -5.03
N LEU A 57 4.79 25.42 -4.46
CA LEU A 57 4.01 24.27 -4.87
C LEU A 57 3.82 24.47 -6.38
N ALA A 58 4.77 23.96 -7.16
CA ALA A 58 4.57 23.64 -8.55
C ALA A 58 3.30 22.84 -8.47
N ALA A 59 2.23 23.43 -9.01
CA ALA A 59 0.97 22.77 -9.13
C ALA A 59 1.33 21.35 -9.59
N VAL A 60 1.09 20.38 -8.71
CA VAL A 60 0.89 19.04 -9.20
C VAL A 60 -0.41 19.25 -9.96
N GLU A 61 -0.29 19.57 -11.24
CA GLU A 61 -1.27 19.22 -12.23
C GLU A 61 -1.39 17.70 -12.03
N GLU A 62 -2.28 17.31 -11.13
CA GLU A 62 -2.85 15.97 -11.15
C GLU A 62 -3.53 15.92 -12.50
N ALA A 63 -2.76 15.54 -13.53
CA ALA A 63 -3.30 15.23 -14.83
C ALA A 63 -4.38 14.20 -14.56
N GLU A 64 -5.64 14.64 -14.69
CA GLU A 64 -6.78 13.76 -14.57
C GLU A 64 -6.49 12.60 -15.53
N PRO A 65 -6.47 11.35 -15.05
CA PRO A 65 -6.04 10.23 -15.87
C PRO A 65 -6.90 10.20 -17.13
N GLU A 66 -6.29 10.39 -18.29
CA GLU A 66 -6.99 10.39 -19.56
C GLU A 66 -7.57 8.99 -19.77
N ILE A 67 -8.88 8.85 -19.55
CA ILE A 67 -9.59 7.60 -19.83
C ILE A 67 -9.70 7.49 -21.36
N PRO A 68 -9.18 6.41 -21.98
CA PRO A 68 -9.24 6.26 -23.42
C PRO A 68 -10.71 6.19 -23.90
N GLU A 69 -10.93 6.57 -25.16
CA GLU A 69 -12.25 6.41 -25.77
C GLU A 69 -12.63 4.92 -25.84
N PRO A 70 -13.89 4.55 -25.54
CA PRO A 70 -14.32 3.15 -25.56
C PRO A 70 -14.20 2.53 -26.95
N VAL A 71 -13.62 1.33 -27.03
CA VAL A 71 -13.65 0.52 -28.24
C VAL A 71 -15.06 0.01 -28.56
N VAL A 72 -15.35 -0.16 -29.85
CA VAL A 72 -16.58 -0.83 -30.31
C VAL A 72 -16.35 -2.34 -30.28
N PHE A 73 -16.65 -2.95 -29.14
CA PHE A 73 -16.52 -4.39 -28.92
C PHE A 73 -17.70 -4.92 -28.09
N ASP A 74 -18.52 -5.78 -28.70
CA ASP A 74 -19.80 -6.23 -28.15
C ASP A 74 -19.86 -7.76 -27.95
N LEU A 75 -20.98 -8.23 -27.39
CA LEU A 75 -21.22 -9.63 -27.03
C LEU A 75 -20.99 -10.63 -28.18
N GLN A 76 -21.36 -10.28 -29.41
CA GLN A 76 -21.15 -11.16 -30.58
C GLN A 76 -19.67 -11.46 -30.78
N GLN A 77 -18.81 -10.44 -30.64
CA GLN A 77 -17.36 -10.58 -30.78
C GLN A 77 -16.75 -11.36 -29.60
N ILE A 78 -17.30 -11.22 -28.39
CA ILE A 78 -16.93 -12.06 -27.23
C ILE A 78 -17.23 -13.54 -27.51
N GLN A 79 -18.41 -13.84 -28.05
CA GLN A 79 -18.82 -15.20 -28.40
C GLN A 79 -17.98 -15.79 -29.53
N GLU A 80 -17.68 -14.99 -30.57
CA GLU A 80 -16.78 -15.39 -31.67
C GLU A 80 -15.36 -15.67 -31.17
N ARG A 81 -14.85 -14.84 -30.24
CA ARG A 81 -13.55 -15.06 -29.57
C ARG A 81 -13.55 -16.32 -28.70
N GLY A 82 -14.71 -16.73 -28.18
CA GLY A 82 -14.88 -17.91 -27.34
C GLY A 82 -14.37 -17.75 -25.91
N GLU A 83 -14.08 -16.52 -25.48
CA GLU A 83 -13.58 -16.18 -24.15
C GLU A 83 -14.07 -14.79 -23.72
N ILE A 84 -14.62 -14.72 -22.50
CA ILE A 84 -14.91 -13.48 -21.77
C ILE A 84 -13.79 -13.19 -20.76
N ILE A 85 -13.32 -11.94 -20.79
CA ILE A 85 -12.24 -11.42 -19.97
C ILE A 85 -12.86 -10.55 -18.88
N ALA A 86 -12.82 -11.04 -17.65
CA ALA A 86 -13.34 -10.31 -16.50
C ALA A 86 -12.22 -9.59 -15.76
N LEU A 87 -12.44 -8.31 -15.48
CA LEU A 87 -11.59 -7.45 -14.66
C LEU A 87 -12.15 -7.43 -13.24
N LEU A 88 -11.35 -7.80 -12.26
CA LEU A 88 -11.75 -7.95 -10.87
C LEU A 88 -10.63 -7.58 -9.91
N ASP A 89 -10.96 -7.19 -8.69
CA ASP A 89 -9.96 -6.94 -7.65
C ASP A 89 -9.69 -8.19 -6.80
N ASN A 90 -8.59 -8.17 -6.04
CA ASN A 90 -8.26 -9.24 -5.11
C ASN A 90 -8.87 -8.94 -3.73
N SER A 91 -10.20 -9.02 -3.65
CA SER A 91 -10.98 -8.80 -2.43
C SER A 91 -11.69 -10.08 -1.97
N SER A 92 -12.17 -10.09 -0.72
CA SER A 92 -12.89 -11.23 -0.16
C SER A 92 -14.25 -11.48 -0.80
N THR A 93 -14.82 -10.49 -1.48
CA THR A 93 -16.11 -10.59 -2.19
C THR A 93 -15.91 -10.85 -3.67
N SER A 94 -14.81 -10.37 -4.27
CA SER A 94 -14.54 -10.52 -5.69
C SER A 94 -13.90 -11.87 -6.06
N TYR A 95 -12.59 -11.99 -5.81
CA TYR A 95 -11.80 -13.19 -6.08
C TYR A 95 -10.63 -13.30 -5.11
N PHE A 96 -10.45 -14.48 -4.54
CA PHE A 96 -9.31 -14.79 -3.69
C PHE A 96 -8.98 -16.28 -3.74
N LEU A 97 -7.73 -16.60 -3.44
CA LEU A 97 -7.26 -17.98 -3.33
C LEU A 97 -7.32 -18.45 -1.88
N TYR A 98 -8.21 -19.41 -1.59
CA TYR A 98 -8.30 -20.06 -0.29
C TYR A 98 -7.87 -21.52 -0.38
N LYS A 99 -6.81 -21.88 0.37
CA LYS A 99 -6.22 -23.24 0.34
C LYS A 99 -5.90 -23.73 -1.08
N GLY A 100 -5.47 -22.82 -1.95
CA GLY A 100 -5.14 -23.11 -3.34
C GLY A 100 -6.34 -23.22 -4.28
N GLN A 101 -7.56 -22.94 -3.80
CA GLN A 101 -8.78 -22.94 -4.62
C GLN A 101 -9.29 -21.50 -4.83
N PRO A 102 -9.70 -21.14 -6.06
CA PRO A 102 -10.34 -19.85 -6.31
C PRO A 102 -11.73 -19.83 -5.66
N MET A 103 -12.01 -18.74 -4.96
CA MET A 103 -13.26 -18.46 -4.28
C MET A 103 -13.64 -17.00 -4.54
N GLY A 104 -14.90 -16.65 -4.32
CA GLY A 104 -15.40 -15.28 -4.43
C GLY A 104 -16.79 -15.24 -5.03
N TYR A 105 -17.63 -14.34 -4.54
CA TYR A 105 -19.01 -14.22 -5.01
C TYR A 105 -19.04 -13.78 -6.48
N GLU A 106 -18.24 -12.77 -6.82
CA GLU A 106 -18.17 -12.26 -8.19
C GLU A 106 -17.53 -13.27 -9.14
N TYR A 107 -16.49 -13.98 -8.68
CA TYR A 107 -15.92 -15.10 -9.42
C TYR A 107 -16.96 -16.18 -9.75
N GLU A 108 -17.81 -16.57 -8.79
CA GLU A 108 -18.88 -17.55 -9.03
C GLU A 108 -19.93 -17.04 -10.03
N LEU A 109 -20.33 -15.77 -9.93
CA LEU A 109 -21.24 -15.14 -10.90
C LEU A 109 -20.65 -15.11 -12.31
N LEU A 110 -19.37 -14.78 -12.43
CA LEU A 110 -18.65 -14.78 -13.71
C LEU A 110 -18.55 -16.19 -14.30
N CYS A 111 -18.36 -17.21 -13.46
CA CYS A 111 -18.38 -18.60 -13.91
C CYS A 111 -19.76 -18.99 -14.49
N LEU A 112 -20.84 -18.57 -13.83
CA LEU A 112 -22.20 -18.80 -14.33
C LEU A 112 -22.46 -18.03 -15.63
N LEU A 113 -22.02 -16.78 -15.71
CA LEU A 113 -22.14 -15.95 -16.91
C LEU A 113 -21.40 -16.57 -18.10
N ALA A 114 -20.13 -16.94 -17.92
CA ALA A 114 -19.34 -17.56 -18.98
C ALA A 114 -19.98 -18.88 -19.47
N LYS A 115 -20.54 -19.67 -18.54
CA LYS A 115 -21.28 -20.90 -18.86
C LYS A 115 -22.54 -20.61 -19.67
N GLU A 116 -23.32 -19.61 -19.29
CA GLU A 116 -24.54 -19.20 -20.01
C GLU A 116 -24.22 -18.69 -21.42
N LEU A 117 -23.12 -17.94 -21.55
CA LEU A 117 -22.64 -17.43 -22.84
C LEU A 117 -21.98 -18.51 -23.71
N GLY A 118 -21.68 -19.69 -23.15
CA GLY A 118 -20.98 -20.77 -23.85
C GLY A 118 -19.51 -20.48 -24.15
N VAL A 119 -18.87 -19.60 -23.37
CA VAL A 119 -17.47 -19.16 -23.57
C VAL A 119 -16.59 -19.54 -22.37
N LYS A 120 -15.27 -19.45 -22.55
CA LYS A 120 -14.32 -19.59 -21.44
C LYS A 120 -14.26 -18.31 -20.61
N LEU A 121 -13.96 -18.45 -19.33
CA LEU A 121 -13.70 -17.31 -18.43
C LEU A 121 -12.20 -17.11 -18.29
N ARG A 122 -11.71 -15.91 -18.61
CA ARG A 122 -10.36 -15.43 -18.26
C ARG A 122 -10.49 -14.34 -17.20
N LEU A 123 -9.70 -14.47 -16.14
CA LEU A 123 -9.66 -13.49 -15.06
C LEU A 123 -8.44 -12.60 -15.23
N GLU A 124 -8.63 -11.31 -14.99
CA GLU A 124 -7.56 -10.33 -14.91
C GLU A 124 -7.70 -9.54 -13.61
N ILE A 125 -6.69 -9.66 -12.74
CA ILE A 125 -6.71 -9.03 -11.43
C ILE A 125 -6.21 -7.59 -11.56
N VAL A 126 -7.12 -6.64 -11.36
CA VAL A 126 -6.86 -5.20 -11.44
C VAL A 126 -7.23 -4.57 -10.10
N PRO A 127 -6.24 -4.29 -9.22
CA PRO A 127 -6.51 -3.77 -7.87
C PRO A 127 -7.11 -2.36 -7.84
N ASP A 128 -6.86 -1.55 -8.87
CA ASP A 128 -7.34 -0.18 -8.96
C ASP A 128 -8.51 -0.08 -9.96
N LEU A 129 -9.61 0.50 -9.52
CA LEU A 129 -10.83 0.60 -10.33
C LEU A 129 -10.64 1.54 -11.54
N LYS A 130 -9.80 2.58 -11.44
CA LYS A 130 -9.53 3.48 -12.58
C LYS A 130 -8.77 2.73 -13.67
N ASP A 131 -7.77 1.93 -13.29
CA ASP A 131 -7.05 1.07 -14.22
C ASP A 131 -8.00 0.06 -14.90
N ALA A 132 -8.99 -0.46 -14.17
CA ALA A 132 -10.00 -1.35 -14.74
C ALA A 132 -10.84 -0.63 -15.81
N PHE A 133 -11.24 0.62 -15.59
CA PHE A 133 -11.94 1.42 -16.61
C PHE A 133 -11.07 1.71 -17.84
N ILE A 134 -9.79 2.04 -17.64
CA ILE A 134 -8.85 2.26 -18.74
C ILE A 134 -8.74 0.99 -19.60
N LYS A 135 -8.57 -0.17 -18.95
CA LYS A 135 -8.50 -1.48 -19.62
C LYS A 135 -9.78 -1.85 -20.35
N LEU A 136 -10.93 -1.61 -19.72
CA LEU A 136 -12.24 -1.86 -20.34
C LEU A 136 -12.39 -1.04 -21.63
N ASN A 137 -12.11 0.27 -21.56
CA ASN A 137 -12.21 1.14 -22.72
C ASN A 137 -11.18 0.82 -23.81
N ALA A 138 -9.99 0.36 -23.43
CA ALA A 138 -8.95 -0.10 -24.36
C ALA A 138 -9.26 -1.47 -25.01
N GLY A 139 -10.32 -2.18 -24.57
CA GLY A 139 -10.66 -3.52 -25.05
C GLY A 139 -9.78 -4.64 -24.48
N GLU A 140 -9.06 -4.36 -23.39
CA GLU A 140 -8.25 -5.37 -22.68
C GLU A 140 -9.10 -6.27 -21.77
N GLY A 141 -10.31 -5.82 -21.41
CA GLY A 141 -11.32 -6.60 -20.69
C GLY A 141 -12.73 -6.35 -21.23
N ASP A 142 -13.68 -7.20 -20.86
CA ASP A 142 -15.07 -7.15 -21.35
C ASP A 142 -16.09 -6.78 -20.27
N VAL A 143 -15.78 -7.09 -19.00
CA VAL A 143 -16.67 -6.85 -17.87
C VAL A 143 -15.85 -6.54 -16.63
N ILE A 144 -16.28 -5.55 -15.85
CA ILE A 144 -15.74 -5.27 -14.52
C ILE A 144 -16.70 -5.88 -13.50
N ALA A 145 -16.19 -6.71 -12.61
CA ALA A 145 -16.90 -7.18 -11.43
C ALA A 145 -16.20 -6.59 -10.20
N HIS A 146 -16.92 -5.75 -9.45
CA HIS A 146 -16.39 -5.08 -8.27
C HIS A 146 -17.48 -4.63 -7.30
N ASN A 147 -17.34 -5.04 -6.03
CA ASN A 147 -18.15 -4.64 -4.88
C ASN A 147 -19.67 -4.78 -5.08
N LEU A 148 -20.11 -5.96 -5.56
CA LEU A 148 -21.52 -6.35 -5.68
C LEU A 148 -22.20 -6.70 -4.34
#